data_AF-A0A8T9D6P0-F1
#
_entry.id   AF-A0A8T9D6P0-F1
#
_cell.length_a   1.000
_cell.length_b   1.000
_cell.length_c   1.000
_cell.angle_alpha   90.00
_cell.angle_beta   90.00
_cell.angle_gamma   90.00
#
_symmetry.space_group_name_H-M   'P 1'
#
loop_
_entity.id
_entity.type
_entity.pdbx_description
1 polymer ?
#
loop_
_entity_poly.entity_id
_entity_poly.type
_entity_poly.pdbx_seq_one_letter_code
_entity_poly.pdbx_strand_id
1 'polypeptide(L)' 'MMTRNKAEKGERLATEVRRQLGAEAMTRFLRTLPAFRTEADIPDRFRQLLDRLDRLEDGDVSWRRQ' A
#
# COMPACT_ATOMS: atom_id res chain seq x y z
N MET A 1 -4.58 2.93 -31.48
CA MET A 1 -3.55 3.88 -31.01
C MET A 1 -3.93 4.64 -29.72
N MET A 2 -5.22 4.80 -29.37
CA MET A 2 -5.67 5.60 -28.21
C MET A 2 -5.52 4.94 -26.82
N THR A 3 -5.44 3.61 -26.74
CA THR A 3 -5.36 2.87 -25.47
C THR A 3 -3.97 2.96 -24.82
N ARG A 4 -2.91 2.98 -25.64
CA ARG A 4 -1.51 3.07 -25.19
C ARG A 4 -1.22 4.39 -24.46
N ASN A 5 -1.80 5.49 -24.92
CA ASN A 5 -1.63 6.83 -24.33
C ASN A 5 -2.29 6.94 -22.94
N LYS A 6 -3.43 6.25 -22.73
CA LYS A 6 -4.09 6.22 -21.41
C LYS A 6 -3.28 5.42 -20.39
N ALA A 7 -2.71 4.29 -20.79
CA ALA A 7 -1.84 3.47 -19.93
C ALA A 7 -0.57 4.25 -19.51
N GLU A 8 0.06 4.94 -20.46
CA GLU A 8 1.27 5.75 -20.21
C GLU A 8 1.00 6.95 -19.27
N LYS A 9 -0.16 7.61 -19.45
CA LYS A 9 -0.62 8.66 -18.52
C LYS A 9 -0.92 8.10 -17.13
N GLY A 10 -1.49 6.91 -17.04
CA GLY A 10 -1.76 6.22 -15.79
C GLY A 10 -0.47 5.89 -15.03
N GLU A 11 0.53 5.36 -15.70
CA GLU A 11 1.84 5.06 -15.10
C GLU A 11 2.56 6.33 -14.63
N ARG A 12 2.52 7.40 -15.43
CA ARG A 12 3.11 8.67 -15.05
C ARG A 12 2.42 9.27 -13.81
N LEU A 13 1.10 9.16 -13.73
CA LEU A 13 0.33 9.57 -12.56
C LEU A 13 0.65 8.72 -11.33
N ALA A 14 0.68 7.40 -11.47
CA ALA A 14 1.03 6.49 -10.37
C ALA A 14 2.43 6.75 -9.84
N THR A 15 3.38 7.07 -10.73
CA THR A 15 4.74 7.45 -10.36
C THR A 15 4.77 8.77 -9.59
N GLU A 16 4.01 9.77 -10.03
CA GLU A 16 3.91 11.05 -9.34
C GLU A 16 3.25 10.92 -7.96
N VAL A 17 2.18 10.14 -7.86
CA VAL A 17 1.49 9.86 -6.59
C VAL A 17 2.44 9.17 -5.61
N ARG A 18 3.18 8.15 -6.06
CA ARG A 18 4.22 7.49 -5.24
C ARG A 18 5.30 8.47 -4.78
N ARG A 19 5.74 9.38 -5.65
CA ARG A 19 6.73 10.42 -5.34
C ARG A 19 6.22 11.40 -4.26
N GLN A 20 4.97 11.84 -4.36
CA GLN A 20 4.38 12.78 -3.40
C GLN A 20 4.09 12.13 -2.05
N LEU A 21 3.62 10.87 -2.05
CA LEU A 21 3.39 10.11 -0.83
C LEU A 21 4.69 9.71 -0.13
N GLY A 22 5.72 9.36 -0.91
CA GLY A 22 7.05 9.03 -0.39
C GLY A 22 7.90 10.24 0.00
N ALA A 23 7.43 11.47 -0.26
CA ALA A 23 8.13 12.67 0.18
C ALA A 23 8.16 12.72 1.71
N GLU A 24 9.31 13.03 2.29
CA GLU A 24 9.45 13.05 3.75
C GLU A 24 8.50 14.06 4.41
N ALA A 25 8.18 15.16 3.74
CA ALA A 25 7.20 16.14 4.23
C ALA A 25 5.80 15.51 4.36
N MET A 26 5.39 14.71 3.38
CA MET A 26 4.12 13.97 3.43
C MET A 26 4.17 12.89 4.52
N THR A 27 5.28 12.19 4.65
CA THR A 27 5.47 11.18 5.72
C THR A 27 5.38 11.80 7.12
N ARG A 28 6.00 12.97 7.33
CA ARG A 28 5.90 13.73 8.59
C ARG A 28 4.47 14.19 8.85
N PHE A 29 3.78 14.69 7.82
CA PHE A 29 2.38 15.11 7.92
C PHE A 29 1.47 13.93 8.28
N LEU A 30 1.57 12.79 7.59
CA LEU A 30 0.80 11.59 7.90
C LEU A 30 1.05 11.13 9.35
N ARG A 31 2.29 11.13 9.84
CA ARG A 31 2.60 10.79 11.25
C ARG A 31 1.92 11.68 12.29
N THR A 32 1.56 12.92 11.93
CA THR A 32 0.79 13.79 12.85
C THR A 32 -0.70 13.45 12.89
N LEU A 33 -1.24 12.82 11.83
CA LEU A 33 -2.65 12.48 11.73
C LEU A 33 -2.98 11.26 12.60
N PRO A 34 -4.03 11.32 13.45
CA PRO A 34 -4.39 10.24 14.35
C PRO A 34 -4.57 8.87 13.66
N ALA A 35 -5.14 8.85 12.46
CA ALA A 35 -5.38 7.62 11.69
C ALA A 35 -4.09 6.92 11.18
N PHE A 36 -2.97 7.64 11.15
CA PHE A 36 -1.68 7.16 10.65
C PHE A 36 -0.59 7.21 11.72
N ARG A 37 -0.95 7.54 12.96
CA ARG A 37 -0.04 7.36 14.10
C ARG A 37 0.30 5.89 14.18
N THR A 38 1.58 5.59 14.21
CA THR A 38 2.05 4.25 14.51
C THR A 38 1.76 4.01 15.99
N GLU A 39 0.56 3.51 16.30
CA GLU A 39 0.24 3.01 17.63
C GLU A 39 1.26 1.91 17.94
N ALA A 40 2.07 2.13 18.99
CA ALA A 40 3.13 1.18 19.38
C ALA A 40 2.56 -0.19 19.77
N ASP A 41 1.30 -0.20 20.19
CA ASP A 41 0.53 -1.41 20.39
C ASP A 41 -0.57 -1.44 19.33
N ILE A 42 -0.33 -2.21 18.26
CA ILE A 42 -1.35 -2.45 17.23
C ILE A 42 -2.50 -3.17 17.93
N PRO A 43 -3.72 -2.59 17.96
CA PRO A 43 -4.88 -3.25 18.54
C PRO A 43 -5.03 -4.67 17.97
N ASP A 44 -5.29 -5.66 18.82
CA ASP A 44 -5.31 -7.09 18.42
C ASP A 44 -6.21 -7.39 17.22
N ARG A 45 -7.28 -6.60 17.03
CA ARG A 45 -8.15 -6.67 15.84
C ARG A 45 -7.39 -6.50 14.53
N PHE A 46 -6.39 -5.60 14.49
CA PHE A 46 -5.61 -5.35 13.29
C PHE A 46 -4.54 -6.40 13.10
N ARG A 47 -3.91 -6.91 14.18
CA ARG A 47 -3.01 -8.08 14.10
C ARG A 47 -3.74 -9.28 13.49
N GLN A 48 -4.96 -9.58 13.95
CA GLN A 48 -5.76 -10.68 13.40
C GLN A 48 -6.11 -10.50 11.92
N LEU A 49 -6.36 -9.27 11.47
CA LEU A 49 -6.63 -8.98 10.06
C LEU A 49 -5.37 -9.13 9.19
N LEU A 50 -4.21 -8.71 9.68
CA LEU A 50 -2.92 -8.90 9.01
C LEU A 50 -2.53 -10.37 8.95
N ASP A 51 -2.65 -11.12 10.05
CA ASP A 51 -2.42 -12.58 10.08
C ASP A 51 -3.34 -13.35 9.12
N ARG A 52 -4.55 -12.82 8.89
CA ARG A 52 -5.48 -13.39 7.90
C ARG A 52 -5.04 -13.06 6.48
N LEU A 53 -4.55 -11.85 6.26
CA LEU A 53 -4.03 -11.41 4.96
C LEU A 53 -2.80 -12.23 4.57
N ASP A 54 -1.82 -12.36 5.47
CA ASP A 54 -0.60 -13.15 5.24
C ASP A 54 -0.94 -14.62 4.92
N ARG A 55 -1.91 -15.22 5.63
CA ARG A 55 -2.37 -16.58 5.35
C ARG A 55 -3.02 -16.74 3.97
N LEU A 56 -3.74 -15.71 3.50
CA LEU A 56 -4.33 -15.73 2.17
C LEU A 56 -3.26 -15.55 1.09
N GLU A 57 -2.29 -14.66 1.31
CA GLU A 57 -1.17 -14.43 0.40
C GLU A 57 -0.26 -15.66 0.30
N ASP A 58 0.11 -16.29 1.42
CA ASP A 58 0.91 -17.52 1.45
C ASP A 58 0.18 -18.71 0.82
N GLY A 59 -1.14 -18.81 1.04
CA GLY A 59 -1.99 -19.80 0.38
C GLY A 59 -2.01 -19.61 -1.14
N ASP A 60 -2.05 -18.37 -1.62
CA ASP A 60 -2.08 -18.01 -3.04
C ASP A 60 -0.69 -18.15 -3.71
N VAL A 61 0.40 -17.99 -2.97
CA VAL A 61 1.78 -18.24 -3.44
C VAL A 61 2.03 -19.73 -3.71
N SER A 62 1.31 -20.64 -3.05
CA SER A 62 1.39 -22.09 -3.33
C SER A 62 0.78 -22.49 -4.69
N TRP A 63 -0.21 -21.75 -5.18
CA TRP A 63 -0.90 -22.02 -6.46
C TRP A 63 -0.12 -21.50 -7.67
N ARG A 64 0.79 -20.55 -7.49
CA ARG A 64 1.58 -19.93 -8.58
C ARG A 64 2.88 -20.68 -8.90
N ARG A 65 3.16 -21.78 -8.19
CA ARG A 65 4.39 -22.59 -8.31
C ARG A 65 4.09 -24.05 -8.67
N GLN A 66 3.11 -24.28 -9.55
CA GLN A 66 2.87 -25.55 -10.26
C GLN A 66 2.76 -25.28 -11.76
#